data_AF-A0A358M347-F1
#
_entry.id   AF-A0A358M347-F1
#
_cell.length_a   1.000
_cell.length_b   1.000
_cell.length_c   1.000
_cell.angle_alpha   90.00
_cell.angle_beta   90.00
_cell.angle_gamma   90.00
#
_symmetry.space_group_name_H-M   'P 1'
#
loop_
_entity.id
_entity.type
_entity.pdbx_description
1 polymer ?
#
loop_
_entity_poly.entity_id
_entity_poly.type
_entity_poly.pdbx_seq_one_letter_code
_entity_poly.pdbx_strand_id
1 'polypeptide(L)'
;ACLEAVGPKRFLFGSDLPIVKMRMYRTTENGFYYNHVPRGLYGDVSGDPHMVETDEKNITNFLYEELLAFKRAAKALRLTAGEVEDILCRNAEALFGIS
;
A
#
# COMPACT_ATOMS: atom_id res chain seq x y z
N ALA A 1 8.61 -13.21 2.89
CA ALA A 1 9.84 -12.72 2.25
C ALA A 1 10.44 -11.50 2.98
N CYS A 2 9.96 -10.26 2.77
CA CYS A 2 10.63 -9.09 3.38
C CYS A 2 10.49 -9.02 4.90
N LEU A 3 9.25 -9.07 5.43
CA LEU A 3 9.02 -8.98 6.87
C LEU A 3 9.69 -10.12 7.66
N GLU A 4 9.72 -11.33 7.11
CA GLU A 4 10.43 -12.46 7.71
C GLU A 4 11.96 -12.29 7.71
N ALA A 5 12.52 -11.65 6.67
CA ALA A 5 13.96 -11.44 6.56
C ALA A 5 14.48 -10.37 7.54
N VAL A 6 13.75 -9.27 7.70
CA VAL A 6 14.18 -8.15 8.56
C VAL A 6 13.53 -8.15 9.94
N GLY A 7 12.41 -8.84 10.12
CA GLY A 7 11.65 -8.84 11.36
C GLY A 7 10.87 -7.53 11.60
N PRO A 8 9.84 -7.57 12.45
CA PRO A 8 8.90 -6.45 12.63
C PRO A 8 9.52 -5.21 13.26
N LYS A 9 10.62 -5.32 14.01
CA LYS A 9 11.33 -4.17 14.63
C LYS A 9 12.18 -3.35 13.67
N ARG A 10 12.33 -3.79 12.41
CA ARG A 10 13.13 -3.09 11.37
C ARG A 10 12.30 -2.79 10.12
N PHE A 11 10.98 -2.77 10.27
CA PHE A 11 10.04 -2.59 9.17
C PHE A 11 9.13 -1.39 9.46
N LEU A 12 8.95 -0.50 8.48
CA LEU A 12 8.14 0.71 8.63
C LEU A 12 7.06 0.70 7.55
N PHE A 13 5.85 1.12 7.92
CA PHE A 13 4.82 1.46 6.93
C PHE A 13 5.08 2.87 6.40
N GLY A 14 5.33 2.97 5.09
CA GLY A 14 5.43 4.24 4.37
C GLY A 14 4.34 4.28 3.31
N SER A 15 3.49 5.30 3.35
CA SER A 15 2.33 5.42 2.47
C SER A 15 2.64 6.00 1.09
N ASP A 16 3.85 6.47 0.81
CA ASP A 16 4.18 7.08 -0.49
C ASP A 16 3.19 8.19 -0.95
N LEU A 17 2.73 8.99 0.02
CA LEU A 17 1.91 10.17 -0.29
C LEU A 17 2.72 11.18 -1.13
N PRO A 18 2.09 11.84 -2.13
CA PRO A 18 0.66 11.93 -2.37
C PRO A 18 0.08 10.85 -3.31
N ILE A 19 0.89 9.94 -3.86
CA ILE A 19 0.46 8.99 -4.91
C ILE A 19 -0.72 8.14 -4.45
N VAL A 20 -0.70 7.65 -3.21
CA VAL A 20 -1.76 6.76 -2.68
C VAL A 20 -3.08 7.47 -2.35
N LYS A 21 -3.16 8.79 -2.55
CA LYS A 21 -4.44 9.53 -2.55
C LYS A 21 -5.24 9.29 -3.82
N MET A 22 -4.64 8.70 -4.86
CA MET A 22 -5.36 8.34 -6.06
C MET A 22 -6.45 7.31 -5.75
N ARG A 23 -7.60 7.44 -6.42
CA ARG A 23 -8.67 6.46 -6.43
C ARG A 23 -8.27 5.36 -7.40
N MET A 24 -7.78 4.25 -6.88
CA MET A 24 -7.37 3.11 -7.69
C MET A 24 -7.33 1.81 -6.90
N TYR A 25 -7.29 0.69 -7.61
CA TYR A 25 -6.86 -0.61 -7.08
C TYR A 25 -5.76 -1.19 -7.97
N ARG A 26 -4.97 -2.13 -7.44
CA ARG A 26 -3.84 -2.72 -8.17
C ARG A 26 -4.04 -4.21 -8.42
N THR A 27 -3.80 -4.62 -9.66
CA THR A 27 -3.66 -6.03 -10.04
C THR A 27 -2.25 -6.29 -10.54
N THR A 28 -1.78 -7.53 -10.42
CA THR A 28 -0.48 -7.92 -10.96
C THR A 28 -0.65 -9.13 -11.86
N GLU A 29 -0.12 -9.07 -13.07
CA GLU A 29 -0.12 -10.15 -14.04
C GLU A 29 1.32 -10.36 -14.54
N ASN A 30 1.84 -11.59 -14.46
CA ASN A 30 3.19 -11.93 -14.91
C ASN A 30 4.31 -11.00 -14.38
N GLY A 31 4.16 -10.51 -13.15
CA GLY A 31 5.11 -9.58 -12.52
C GLY A 31 4.96 -8.12 -12.94
N PHE A 32 4.04 -7.81 -13.86
CA PHE A 32 3.68 -6.45 -14.25
C PHE A 32 2.46 -5.97 -13.46
N TYR A 33 2.50 -4.78 -12.88
CA TYR A 33 1.39 -4.23 -12.13
C TYR A 33 0.56 -3.25 -12.96
N TYR A 34 -0.74 -3.23 -12.71
CA TYR A 34 -1.69 -2.29 -13.31
C TYR A 34 -2.46 -1.57 -12.21
N ASN A 35 -2.42 -0.24 -12.26
CA ASN A 35 -3.24 0.66 -11.47
C ASN A 35 -4.54 0.92 -12.22
N HIS A 36 -5.62 0.35 -11.73
CA HIS A 36 -6.95 0.54 -12.29
C HIS A 36 -7.56 1.80 -11.72
N VAL A 37 -7.75 2.82 -12.56
CA VAL A 37 -8.29 4.13 -12.19
C VAL A 37 -9.68 4.36 -12.78
N PRO A 38 -10.55 5.14 -12.12
CA PRO A 38 -11.82 5.54 -12.71
C PRO A 38 -11.60 6.25 -14.05
N ARG A 39 -12.34 5.81 -15.08
CA ARG A 39 -12.28 6.40 -16.42
C ARG A 39 -12.51 7.91 -16.38
N GLY A 40 -11.67 8.66 -17.09
CA GLY A 40 -11.75 10.11 -17.28
C GLY A 40 -11.33 10.94 -16.06
N LEU A 41 -11.01 10.33 -14.92
CA LEU A 41 -10.70 11.08 -13.70
C LEU A 41 -9.31 11.75 -13.73
N TYR A 42 -8.35 11.15 -14.43
CA TYR A 42 -6.95 11.58 -14.44
C TYR A 42 -6.45 12.10 -15.79
N GLY A 43 -7.36 12.39 -16.74
CA GLY A 43 -7.01 12.78 -18.10
C GLY A 43 -6.58 11.58 -18.95
N ASP A 44 -5.77 11.83 -19.99
CA ASP A 44 -5.23 10.77 -20.85
C ASP A 44 -4.11 10.02 -20.13
N VAL A 45 -4.35 8.75 -19.83
CA VAL A 45 -3.40 7.85 -19.16
C VAL A 45 -2.72 6.86 -20.11
N SER A 46 -3.00 6.94 -21.42
CA SER A 46 -2.49 5.96 -22.41
C SER A 46 -0.96 5.97 -22.56
N GLY A 47 -0.29 7.03 -22.10
CA GLY A 47 1.17 7.14 -22.07
C GLY A 47 1.85 6.35 -20.95
N ASP A 48 1.11 5.87 -19.95
CA ASP A 48 1.65 5.07 -18.84
C ASP A 48 1.15 3.62 -18.95
N PRO A 49 2.04 2.64 -19.24
CA PRO A 49 1.64 1.25 -19.39
C PRO A 49 1.14 0.62 -18.08
N HIS A 50 1.38 1.24 -16.93
CA HIS A 50 0.86 0.81 -15.64
C HIS A 50 -0.51 1.39 -15.32
N MET A 51 -1.07 2.28 -16.14
CA MET A 51 -2.36 2.91 -15.88
C MET A 51 -3.43 2.33 -16.80
N VAL A 52 -4.50 1.83 -16.20
CA VAL A 52 -5.63 1.25 -16.93
C VAL A 52 -6.92 1.90 -16.44
N GLU A 53 -7.73 2.39 -17.36
CA GLU A 53 -9.04 2.93 -17.01
C GLU A 53 -10.07 1.81 -16.81
N THR A 54 -10.91 1.93 -15.78
CA THR A 54 -11.96 0.97 -15.45
C THR A 54 -13.29 1.68 -15.20
N ASP A 55 -14.38 0.95 -15.44
CA ASP A 55 -15.76 1.37 -15.18
C ASP A 55 -16.29 0.90 -13.80
N GLU A 56 -15.42 0.30 -12.96
CA GLU A 56 -15.75 -0.05 -11.57
C GLU A 56 -16.11 1.21 -10.76
N LYS A 57 -17.19 1.10 -9.98
CA LYS A 57 -17.80 2.25 -9.29
C LYS A 57 -17.30 2.41 -7.87
N ASN A 58 -16.90 1.31 -7.22
CA ASN A 58 -16.55 1.28 -5.81
C ASN A 58 -15.04 1.40 -5.57
N ILE A 59 -14.42 2.39 -6.21
CA ILE A 59 -12.99 2.67 -6.06
C ILE A 59 -12.76 3.77 -5.02
N THR A 60 -12.03 3.42 -3.95
CA THR A 60 -11.58 4.30 -2.87
C THR A 60 -10.11 4.71 -3.05
N ASN A 61 -9.57 5.51 -2.13
CA ASN A 61 -8.14 5.87 -2.12
C ASN A 61 -7.27 4.62 -1.94
N PHE A 62 -6.20 4.52 -2.72
CA PHE A 62 -5.29 3.37 -2.70
C PHE A 62 -4.66 3.11 -1.33
N LEU A 63 -4.50 4.15 -0.50
CA LEU A 63 -4.07 3.99 0.89
C LEU A 63 -4.87 2.93 1.67
N TYR A 64 -6.19 2.84 1.43
CA TYR A 64 -7.02 1.82 2.09
C TYR A 64 -6.71 0.40 1.58
N GLU A 65 -6.37 0.26 0.30
CA GLU A 65 -5.93 -1.01 -0.27
C GLU A 65 -4.58 -1.45 0.32
N GLU A 66 -3.64 -0.52 0.50
CA GLU A 66 -2.35 -0.81 1.16
C GLU A 66 -2.54 -1.23 2.61
N LEU A 67 -3.36 -0.51 3.38
CA LEU A 67 -3.68 -0.86 4.76
C LEU A 67 -4.40 -2.22 4.85
N LEU A 68 -5.30 -2.51 3.91
CA LEU A 68 -5.99 -3.80 3.84
C LEU A 68 -5.02 -4.94 3.50
N ALA A 69 -4.10 -4.72 2.57
CA ALA A 69 -3.05 -5.67 2.22
C ALA A 69 -2.12 -5.93 3.41
N PHE A 70 -1.66 -4.88 4.11
CA PHE A 70 -0.87 -5.00 5.32
C PHE A 70 -1.64 -5.76 6.42
N LYS A 71 -2.92 -5.42 6.65
CA LYS A 71 -3.77 -6.13 7.63
C LYS A 71 -3.89 -7.63 7.32
N ARG A 72 -4.01 -8.00 6.05
CA ARG A 72 -4.04 -9.42 5.61
C ARG A 72 -2.69 -10.09 5.88
N ALA A 73 -1.57 -9.43 5.55
CA ALA A 73 -0.24 -9.95 5.80
C ALA A 73 0.04 -10.13 7.31
N ALA A 74 -0.33 -9.14 8.14
CA ALA A 74 -0.18 -9.18 9.59
C ALA A 74 -0.95 -10.37 10.19
N LYS A 75 -2.17 -10.64 9.71
CA LYS A 75 -2.95 -11.82 10.11
C LYS A 75 -2.29 -13.13 9.67
N ALA A 76 -1.83 -13.21 8.42
CA ALA A 76 -1.19 -14.42 7.88
C ALA A 76 0.10 -14.77 8.64
N LEU A 77 0.89 -13.76 9.01
CA LEU A 77 2.14 -13.89 9.75
C LEU A 77 1.94 -13.91 11.28
N ARG A 78 0.69 -13.83 11.76
CA ARG A 78 0.33 -13.84 13.18
C ARG A 78 1.05 -12.78 14.00
N LEU A 79 1.22 -11.58 13.44
CA LEU A 79 1.81 -10.46 14.16
C LEU A 79 0.94 -10.11 15.37
N THR A 80 1.60 -9.81 16.48
CA THR A 80 0.97 -9.27 17.68
C THR A 80 0.51 -7.83 17.46
N ALA A 81 -0.39 -7.34 18.30
CA ALA A 81 -0.80 -5.93 18.28
C ALA A 81 0.40 -4.98 18.47
N GLY A 82 1.36 -5.36 19.32
CA GLY A 82 2.58 -4.59 19.54
C GLY A 82 3.46 -4.50 18.30
N GLU A 83 3.63 -5.60 17.55
CA GLU A 83 4.40 -5.58 16.29
C GLU A 83 3.71 -4.78 15.18
N VAL A 84 2.37 -4.79 15.15
CA VAL A 84 1.61 -3.92 14.23
C VAL A 84 1.82 -2.45 14.57
N GLU A 85 1.78 -2.10 15.86
CA GLU A 85 2.04 -0.74 16.34
C GLU A 85 3.49 -0.30 16.09
N ASP A 86 4.45 -1.22 16.24
CA ASP A 86 5.85 -0.97 15.91
C ASP A 86 5.98 -0.59 14.43
N ILE A 87 5.38 -1.37 13.53
CA ILE A 87 5.46 -1.13 12.07
C ILE A 87 4.77 0.17 11.65
N LEU A 88 3.62 0.49 12.26
CA LEU A 88 2.82 1.67 11.90
C LEU A 88 3.27 2.96 12.58
N CYS A 89 4.04 2.90 13.68
CA CYS A 89 4.42 4.10 14.44
C CYS A 89 5.79 3.98 15.12
N ARG A 90 5.96 3.05 16.08
CA ARG A 90 7.09 3.11 17.03
C ARG A 90 8.46 2.91 16.38
N ASN A 91 8.55 2.16 15.28
CA ASN A 91 9.81 2.02 14.55
C ASN A 91 10.21 3.33 13.88
N ALA A 92 9.26 4.13 13.39
CA ALA A 92 9.54 5.45 12.85
C ALA A 92 9.92 6.43 13.97
N GLU A 93 9.21 6.42 15.09
CA GLU A 93 9.54 7.20 16.29
C GLU A 93 10.99 6.94 16.74
N ALA A 94 11.36 5.67 16.88
CA ALA A 94 12.71 5.27 17.26
C ALA A 94 13.77 5.65 16.21
N LEU A 95 13.46 5.51 14.92
CA LEU A 95 14.39 5.83 13.83
C LEU A 95 14.65 7.34 13.72
N PHE A 96 13.60 8.16 13.86
CA PHE A 96 13.67 9.61 13.69
C PHE A 96 13.88 10.37 15.01
N GLY A 97 13.82 9.69 16.16
CA GLY A 97 13.99 10.30 17.47
C GLY A 97 12.85 11.25 17.85
N ILE A 98 11.61 10.90 17.48
CA ILE A 98 10.40 11.70 17.74
C ILE A 98 9.50 10.98 18.76
N SER A 99 8.87 11.73 19.68
CA SER A 99 7.97 11.24 20.73
C SER A 99 6.72 12.09 20.86
#